data_AF-A0A7C6FCF7-F1
#
_entry.id   AF-A0A7C6FCF7-F1
#
_cell.length_a   1.000
_cell.length_b   1.000
_cell.length_c   1.000
_cell.angle_alpha   90.00
_cell.angle_beta   90.00
_cell.angle_gamma   90.00
#
_symmetry.space_group_name_H-M   'P 1'
#
loop_
_entity.id
_entity.type
_entity.pdbx_description
1 polymer ?
#
loop_
_entity_poly.entity_id
_entity_poly.type
_entity_poly.pdbx_seq_one_letter_code
_entity_poly.pdbx_strand_id
1 'polypeptide(L)' 'MRDDILEEEKKLRRLRFIVDFALNYIKTQDISHDEAIKIVEGVKKHAIKLFPGKEEAFDIIYSPRFKRVLNEKFKRS' A
#
# COMPACT_ATOMS: atom_id res chain seq x y z
N MET A 1 -18.05 14.80 -15.87
CA MET A 1 -18.84 13.90 -14.98
C MET A 1 -18.59 12.42 -15.24
N ARG A 2 -18.80 11.87 -16.45
CA ARG A 2 -18.44 10.45 -16.72
C ARG A 2 -16.92 10.23 -16.74
N ASP A 3 -16.18 11.17 -17.32
CA ASP A 3 -14.71 11.07 -17.43
C ASP A 3 -14.02 11.14 -16.06
N ASP A 4 -14.52 11.98 -15.15
CA ASP A 4 -13.97 12.12 -13.78
C ASP A 4 -14.10 10.82 -12.97
N ILE A 5 -15.25 10.15 -13.08
CA ILE A 5 -15.50 8.85 -12.44
C ILE A 5 -14.57 7.79 -13.01
N LEU A 6 -14.39 7.75 -14.34
CA LEU A 6 -13.51 6.78 -15.00
C LEU A 6 -12.03 7.00 -14.59
N GLU A 7 -11.60 8.26 -14.46
CA GLU A 7 -10.24 8.58 -13.99
C GLU A 7 -10.04 8.21 -12.52
N GLU A 8 -11.03 8.44 -11.66
CA GLU A 8 -10.97 8.02 -10.26
C GLU A 8 -10.91 6.50 -10.13
N GLU A 9 -11.70 5.76 -10.91
CA GLU A 9 -11.62 4.31 -10.95
C GLU A 9 -10.25 3.80 -11.45
N LYS A 10 -9.67 4.44 -12.46
CA LYS A 10 -8.31 4.10 -12.93
C LYS A 10 -7.28 4.29 -11.82
N LYS A 11 -7.35 5.38 -11.07
CA LYS A 11 -6.47 5.62 -9.91
C LYS A 11 -6.68 4.55 -8.83
N LEU A 12 -7.92 4.14 -8.56
CA LEU A 12 -8.22 3.11 -7.56
C LEU A 12 -7.68 1.74 -7.98
N ARG A 13 -7.87 1.34 -9.24
CA ARG A 13 -7.30 0.10 -9.79
C ARG A 13 -5.78 0.11 -9.71
N ARG A 14 -5.15 1.24 -10.06
CA ARG A 14 -3.69 1.41 -9.97
C ARG A 14 -3.20 1.29 -8.52
N LEU A 15 -3.86 1.97 -7.57
CA LEU A 15 -3.48 1.89 -6.17
C LEU A 15 -3.60 0.47 -5.62
N ARG A 16 -4.71 -0.22 -5.93
CA ARG A 16 -4.91 -1.61 -5.53
C ARG A 16 -3.80 -2.52 -6.04
N PHE A 17 -3.44 -2.39 -7.32
CA PHE A 17 -2.33 -3.15 -7.90
C PHE A 17 -1.01 -2.89 -7.16
N ILE A 18 -0.67 -1.62 -6.90
CA ILE A 18 0.57 -1.25 -6.19
C ILE A 18 0.59 -1.84 -4.78
N VAL A 19 -0.53 -1.76 -4.05
CA VAL A 19 -0.62 -2.31 -2.70
C VAL A 19 -0.46 -3.83 -2.73
N ASP A 20 -1.18 -4.53 -3.60
CA ASP A 20 -1.15 -5.99 -3.67
C ASP A 20 0.25 -6.47 -4.10
N PHE A 21 0.89 -5.77 -5.04
CA PHE A 21 2.28 -6.01 -5.41
C PHE A 21 3.23 -5.81 -4.22
N ALA A 22 3.13 -4.69 -3.51
CA ALA A 22 4.00 -4.40 -2.36
C ALA A 22 3.83 -5.44 -1.24
N LEU A 23 2.59 -5.85 -0.94
CA LEU A 23 2.33 -6.91 0.05
C LEU A 23 2.99 -8.23 -0.36
N ASN A 24 2.86 -8.63 -1.64
CA ASN A 24 3.47 -9.85 -2.14
C ASN A 24 5.01 -9.76 -2.16
N TYR A 25 5.56 -8.62 -2.56
CA TYR A 25 6.99 -8.37 -2.58
C TYR A 25 7.57 -8.47 -1.17
N ILE A 26 6.98 -7.76 -0.20
CA ILE A 26 7.38 -7.83 1.21
C ILE A 26 7.30 -9.28 1.68
N LYS A 27 6.24 -10.03 1.37
CA LYS A 27 6.09 -11.41 1.81
C LYS A 27 7.19 -12.34 1.25
N THR A 28 7.51 -12.22 -0.04
CA THR A 28 8.29 -13.23 -0.78
C THR A 28 9.78 -12.97 -0.90
N GLN A 29 10.22 -11.71 -0.92
CA GLN A 29 11.61 -11.36 -1.21
C GLN A 29 12.49 -11.34 0.04
N ASP A 30 13.75 -11.72 -0.04
CA ASP A 30 14.67 -11.59 1.09
C ASP A 30 15.06 -10.12 1.28
N ILE A 31 14.39 -9.46 2.22
CA ILE A 31 14.57 -8.04 2.52
C ILE A 31 14.54 -7.86 4.04
N SER A 32 15.28 -6.87 4.52
CA SER A 32 15.29 -6.46 5.92
C SER A 32 13.97 -5.84 6.36
N HIS A 33 13.77 -5.75 7.68
CA HIS A 33 12.62 -5.07 8.25
C HIS A 33 12.57 -3.59 7.81
N ASP A 34 13.70 -2.89 7.83
CA ASP A 34 13.79 -1.47 7.46
C ASP A 34 13.44 -1.23 5.98
N GLU A 35 13.86 -2.14 5.08
CA GLU A 35 13.48 -2.07 3.66
C GLU A 35 11.98 -2.28 3.48
N ALA A 36 11.39 -3.22 4.22
CA ALA A 36 9.95 -3.42 4.18
C ALA A 36 9.19 -2.18 4.65
N ILE A 37 9.65 -1.49 5.71
CA ILE A 37 9.07 -0.22 6.17
C ILE A 37 9.16 0.86 5.08
N LYS A 38 10.32 1.02 4.42
CA LYS A 38 10.50 1.97 3.31
C LYS A 38 9.53 1.70 2.16
N ILE A 39 9.23 0.43 1.86
CA ILE A 39 8.22 0.06 0.85
C ILE A 39 6.84 0.54 1.28
N VAL A 40 6.43 0.29 2.53
CA VAL A 40 5.12 0.75 3.05
C VAL A 40 5.00 2.27 2.96
N GLU A 41 6.03 3.01 3.39
CA GLU A 41 6.06 4.47 3.29
C GLU A 41 5.98 4.95 1.84
N GLY A 42 6.66 4.28 0.91
CA GLY A 42 6.60 4.58 -0.52
C GLY A 42 5.18 4.42 -1.08
N VAL A 43 4.49 3.34 -0.72
CA VAL A 43 3.09 3.11 -1.11
C VAL A 43 2.19 4.19 -0.53
N LYS A 44 2.34 4.55 0.76
CA LYS A 44 1.55 5.61 1.40
C LYS A 44 1.75 6.96 0.69
N LYS A 45 3.01 7.34 0.42
CA LYS A 45 3.32 8.57 -0.33
C LYS A 45 2.70 8.57 -1.73
N HIS A 46 2.67 7.43 -2.41
CA HIS A 46 2.03 7.32 -3.72
C HIS A 46 0.50 7.43 -3.63
N ALA A 47 -0.11 6.80 -2.62
CA ALA A 47 -1.56 6.88 -2.39
C ALA A 47 -2.02 8.33 -2.15
N ILE A 48 -1.29 9.08 -1.32
CA ILE A 48 -1.57 10.49 -1.02
C ILE A 48 -1.47 11.36 -2.27
N LYS A 49 -0.48 11.10 -3.15
CA LYS A 49 -0.37 11.81 -4.43
C LYS A 49 -1.54 11.51 -5.38
N LEU A 50 -2.05 10.28 -5.38
CA LEU A 50 -3.19 9.89 -6.21
C LEU A 50 -4.53 10.43 -5.66
N PHE A 51 -4.65 10.48 -4.33
CA PHE A 51 -5.85 10.87 -3.60
C PHE A 51 -5.53 11.86 -2.47
N PRO A 52 -5.23 13.13 -2.80
CA PRO A 52 -4.99 14.15 -1.78
C PRO A 52 -6.18 14.30 -0.82
N GLY A 53 -5.92 14.39 0.49
CA GLY A 53 -6.96 14.53 1.51
C GLY A 53 -7.68 13.23 1.89
N LYS A 54 -7.19 12.07 1.42
CA LYS A 54 -7.73 10.73 1.77
C LYS A 54 -6.73 9.86 2.55
N GLU A 55 -5.87 10.49 3.33
CA GLU A 55 -4.84 9.85 4.15
C GLU A 55 -5.45 8.83 5.13
N GLU A 56 -6.52 9.23 5.81
CA GLU A 56 -7.22 8.39 6.80
C GLU A 56 -7.81 7.13 6.15
N ALA A 57 -8.38 7.26 4.95
CA ALA A 57 -8.92 6.11 4.22
C ALA A 57 -7.82 5.09 3.87
N PHE A 58 -6.62 5.56 3.52
CA PHE A 58 -5.48 4.67 3.31
C PHE A 58 -5.14 3.92 4.61
N ASP A 59 -5.09 4.63 5.73
CA ASP A 59 -4.73 4.05 7.02
C ASP A 59 -5.77 3.01 7.49
N ILE A 60 -7.06 3.25 7.26
CA ILE A 60 -8.13 2.30 7.61
C ILE A 60 -8.06 1.05 6.72
N ILE A 61 -7.88 1.21 5.41
CA ILE A 61 -8.02 0.12 4.42
C ILE A 61 -6.74 -0.71 4.30
N TYR A 62 -5.57 -0.07 4.30
CA TYR A 62 -4.32 -0.71 3.88
C TYR A 62 -3.33 -0.93 5.01
N SER A 63 -3.24 -0.04 6.01
CA SER A 63 -2.31 -0.21 7.13
C SER A 63 -2.49 -1.53 7.89
N PRO A 64 -3.71 -2.07 8.13
CA PRO A 64 -3.88 -3.38 8.73
C PRO A 64 -3.29 -4.53 7.89
N ARG A 65 -3.33 -4.42 6.57
CA ARG A 65 -2.80 -5.44 5.64
C ARG A 65 -1.27 -5.47 5.69
N PHE A 66 -0.63 -4.30 5.65
CA PHE A 66 0.82 -4.19 5.78
C PHE A 66 1.30 -4.64 7.15
N LYS A 67 0.62 -4.22 8.24
CA LYS A 67 0.95 -4.66 9.60
C LYS A 67 0.91 -6.18 9.73
N ARG A 68 -0.07 -6.85 9.11
CA ARG A 68 -0.16 -8.31 9.11
C ARG A 68 1.04 -8.95 8.42
N VAL A 69 1.37 -8.54 7.19
CA VAL A 69 2.51 -9.11 6.44
C VAL A 69 3.84 -8.86 7.14
N LEU A 70 4.06 -7.65 7.67
CA LEU A 70 5.26 -7.32 8.44
C LEU A 70 5.39 -8.21 9.69
N ASN A 71 4.29 -8.40 10.42
CA ASN A 71 4.27 -9.28 11.58
C ASN A 71 4.52 -10.74 11.20
N GLU A 72 3.88 -11.26 10.15
CA GLU A 72 4.07 -12.65 9.72
C GLU A 72 5.51 -12.92 9.28
N LYS A 73 6.15 -11.95 8.60
CA LYS A 73 7.50 -12.12 8.07
C LYS A 73 8.60 -11.90 9.10
N PHE A 74 8.47 -10.87 9.94
CA PHE A 74 9.55 -10.39 10.80
C PHE A 74 9.32 -10.67 12.29
N LYS A 75 8.20 -11.29 12.67
CA LYS A 75 8.09 -11.79 14.05
C LYS A 75 9.20 -12.81 14.29
N ARG A 76 10.10 -12.44 15.20
CA ARG A 76 11.01 -13.35 15.87
C ARG A 76 10.19 -14.41 16.62
N SER A 77 10.62 -15.67 16.53
CA SER A 77 10.35 -16.64 17.60
C SER A 77 10.94 -16.15 18.92
#